data_AF-A0A7D7LU98-F1
#
_entry.id   AF-A0A7D7LU98-F1
#
_cell.length_a   1.000
_cell.length_b   1.000
_cell.length_c   1.000
_cell.angle_alpha   90.00
_cell.angle_beta   90.00
_cell.angle_gamma   90.00
#
_symmetry.space_group_name_H-M   'P 1'
#
loop_
_entity.id
_entity.type
_entity.pdbx_description
1 polymer ?
#
loop_
_entity_poly.entity_id
_entity_poly.type
_entity_poly.pdbx_seq_one_letter_code
_entity_poly.pdbx_strand_id
1 'polypeptide(L)'
;MYRPHTPYPYPVWSATVVTVSLGVPRHAAPESHPTRERPPARKHRVSLRIGPLISAIVIAFGVWAIGISSTGIGSEGIGTAGAAPAAPDFVGKTYSSTTVTGTQIPGGGPLEVSFPAANRIALSAGCNRHVGEMRVEGSALRLSSLASTMMACPGPQGDADGWITRFTQEPLTWYSVGQALVLVGSGSQVLLTENYS
;
A
#
# COMPACT_ATOMS: atom_id res chain seq x y z
N MET A 1 -69.61 -19.30 12.97
CA MET A 1 -70.13 -18.67 11.74
C MET A 1 -69.18 -17.56 11.33
N TYR A 2 -68.64 -17.67 10.12
CA TYR A 2 -67.46 -16.97 9.60
C TYR A 2 -67.83 -15.58 9.05
N ARG A 3 -67.11 -14.51 9.43
CA ARG A 3 -67.30 -13.15 8.90
C ARG A 3 -66.61 -13.03 7.53
N PRO A 4 -67.22 -12.40 6.52
CA PRO A 4 -66.53 -12.10 5.26
C PRO A 4 -65.60 -10.90 5.42
N HIS A 5 -64.38 -11.01 4.91
CA HIS A 5 -63.41 -9.93 4.78
C HIS A 5 -63.72 -9.09 3.53
N THR A 6 -63.81 -7.77 3.70
CA THR A 6 -63.84 -6.78 2.62
C THR A 6 -62.44 -6.59 2.00
N PRO A 7 -62.30 -6.49 0.67
CA PRO A 7 -61.02 -6.17 0.05
C PRO A 7 -60.68 -4.68 0.18
N TYR A 8 -59.43 -4.37 0.52
CA TYR A 8 -58.88 -3.01 0.54
C TYR A 8 -58.70 -2.48 -0.89
N PRO A 9 -59.05 -1.21 -1.18
CA PRO A 9 -58.74 -0.59 -2.46
C PRO A 9 -57.27 -0.14 -2.50
N TYR A 10 -56.57 -0.49 -3.58
CA TYR A 10 -55.26 0.06 -3.92
C TYR A 10 -55.41 1.42 -4.61
N PRO A 11 -54.53 2.40 -4.35
CA PRO A 11 -54.61 3.70 -4.98
C PRO A 11 -54.05 3.65 -6.41
N VAL A 12 -54.86 4.08 -7.38
CA VAL A 12 -54.43 4.42 -8.74
C VAL A 12 -53.82 5.82 -8.73
N TRP A 13 -52.51 5.91 -8.92
CA TRP A 13 -51.82 7.18 -9.08
C TRP A 13 -51.79 7.56 -10.56
N SER A 14 -52.50 8.62 -10.93
CA SER A 14 -52.41 9.25 -12.25
C SER A 14 -51.12 10.07 -12.33
N ALA A 15 -50.19 9.68 -13.19
CA ALA A 15 -49.01 10.47 -13.50
C ALA A 15 -49.36 11.49 -14.61
N THR A 16 -49.57 12.75 -14.23
CA THR A 16 -49.62 13.86 -15.20
C THR A 16 -48.18 14.26 -15.54
N VAL A 17 -47.77 14.02 -16.79
CA VAL A 17 -46.48 14.49 -17.31
C VAL A 17 -46.62 15.99 -17.60
N VAL A 18 -46.03 16.83 -16.75
CA VAL A 18 -45.87 18.26 -17.01
C VAL A 18 -44.60 18.45 -17.82
N THR A 19 -44.74 18.76 -19.11
CA THR A 19 -43.61 19.11 -19.97
C THR A 19 -43.18 20.55 -19.67
N VAL A 20 -42.13 20.72 -18.88
CA VAL A 20 -41.49 22.03 -18.66
C VAL A 20 -40.57 22.30 -19.84
N SER A 21 -40.96 23.23 -20.72
CA SER A 21 -40.12 23.73 -21.80
C SER A 21 -39.09 24.70 -21.21
N LEU A 22 -37.91 24.20 -20.85
CA LEU A 22 -36.79 25.04 -20.43
C LEU A 22 -36.21 25.76 -21.65
N GLY A 23 -36.38 27.08 -21.69
CA GLY A 23 -35.71 27.95 -22.65
C GLY A 23 -34.19 27.88 -22.47
N VAL A 24 -33.48 27.70 -23.57
CA VAL A 24 -32.01 27.70 -23.62
C VAL A 24 -31.50 29.12 -23.30
N PRO A 25 -30.75 29.35 -22.21
CA PRO A 25 -30.05 30.61 -22.03
C PRO A 25 -28.92 30.69 -23.07
N ARG A 26 -28.89 31.78 -23.84
CA ARG A 26 -27.75 32.14 -24.68
C ARG A 26 -26.59 32.50 -23.75
N HIS A 27 -25.69 31.56 -23.48
CA HIS A 27 -24.45 31.87 -22.79
C HIS A 27 -23.51 32.64 -23.72
N ALA A 28 -23.05 33.77 -23.20
CA ALA A 28 -22.08 34.65 -23.82
C ALA A 28 -20.81 33.89 -24.20
N ALA A 29 -20.15 34.35 -25.27
CA ALA A 29 -18.87 33.82 -25.72
C ALA A 29 -17.82 33.88 -24.59
N PRO A 30 -16.96 32.87 -24.44
CA PRO A 30 -15.89 32.90 -23.47
C PRO A 30 -14.85 33.95 -23.87
N GLU A 31 -14.55 34.87 -22.96
CA GLU A 31 -13.35 35.70 -23.02
C GLU A 31 -12.12 34.79 -23.13
N SER A 32 -11.32 35.02 -24.17
CA SER A 32 -10.06 34.31 -24.40
C SER A 32 -9.07 34.69 -23.30
N HIS A 33 -8.86 33.80 -22.33
CA HIS A 33 -7.72 33.90 -21.43
C HIS A 33 -6.41 33.93 -22.24
N PRO A 34 -5.47 34.83 -21.93
CA PRO A 34 -4.14 34.79 -22.54
C PRO A 34 -3.49 33.45 -22.17
N THR A 35 -3.16 32.67 -23.19
CA THR A 35 -2.42 31.42 -23.09
C THR A 35 -1.13 31.68 -22.32
N ARG A 36 -1.04 31.15 -21.09
CA ARG A 36 0.21 31.07 -20.34
C ARG A 36 1.13 30.14 -21.11
N GLU A 37 1.97 30.71 -21.97
CA GLU A 37 3.03 29.98 -22.66
C GLU A 37 3.84 29.21 -21.62
N ARG A 38 3.86 27.87 -21.76
CA ARG A 38 4.77 27.04 -20.98
C ARG A 38 6.20 27.44 -21.37
N PRO A 39 7.09 27.76 -20.42
CA PRO A 39 8.50 27.92 -20.73
C PRO A 39 9.02 26.63 -21.38
N PRO A 40 9.91 26.72 -22.38
CA PRO A 40 10.40 25.55 -23.08
C PRO A 40 11.09 24.60 -22.09
N ALA A 41 10.71 23.33 -22.15
CA ALA A 41 11.31 22.26 -21.37
C ALA A 41 12.83 22.28 -21.56
N ARG A 42 13.55 22.66 -20.49
CA ARG A 42 15.01 22.59 -20.43
C ARG A 42 15.39 21.12 -20.48
N LYS A 43 15.63 20.60 -21.70
CA LYS A 43 16.22 19.29 -21.91
C LYS A 43 17.62 19.34 -21.30
N HIS A 44 17.74 18.93 -20.04
CA HIS A 44 19.02 18.58 -19.45
C HIS A 44 19.56 17.39 -20.25
N ARG A 45 20.36 17.69 -21.28
CA ARG A 45 21.20 16.70 -21.96
C ARG A 45 22.23 16.24 -20.94
N VAL A 46 21.86 15.28 -20.11
CA VAL A 46 22.80 14.51 -19.32
C VAL A 46 23.53 13.61 -20.31
N SER A 47 24.68 14.09 -20.77
CA SER A 47 25.61 13.36 -21.63
C SER A 47 26.26 12.25 -20.78
N LEU A 48 25.51 11.18 -20.52
CA LEU A 48 26.01 10.01 -19.81
C LEU A 48 26.95 9.25 -20.77
N ARG A 49 28.27 9.52 -20.66
CA ARG A 49 29.29 8.70 -21.31
C ARG A 49 29.35 7.36 -20.57
N ILE A 50 28.52 6.41 -21.01
CA ILE A 50 28.56 5.01 -20.57
C ILE A 50 29.80 4.40 -21.21
N GLY A 51 30.94 4.48 -20.50
CA GLY A 51 32.13 3.68 -20.83
C GLY A 51 31.99 2.28 -20.23
N PRO A 52 32.31 1.20 -20.97
CA PRO A 52 32.24 -0.16 -20.44
C PRO A 52 33.50 -0.44 -19.61
N LEU A 53 33.38 -0.49 -18.29
CA LEU A 53 34.40 -1.11 -17.44
C LEU A 53 34.02 -2.57 -17.19
N ILE A 54 34.25 -3.38 -18.22
CA ILE A 54 34.46 -4.81 -18.07
C ILE A 54 35.87 -4.93 -17.48
N SER A 55 35.98 -5.20 -16.19
CA SER A 55 37.24 -5.68 -15.60
C SER A 55 36.97 -6.98 -14.87
N ALA A 56 37.57 -8.02 -15.44
CA ALA A 56 37.57 -9.38 -15.00
C ALA A 56 38.19 -9.53 -13.61
N ILE A 57 37.53 -10.29 -12.72
CA ILE A 57 38.23 -10.97 -11.63
C ILE A 57 37.91 -12.46 -11.78
N VAL A 58 38.89 -13.15 -12.33
CA VAL A 58 38.93 -14.58 -12.63
C VAL A 58 39.79 -15.24 -11.56
N ILE A 59 39.20 -16.26 -10.93
CA ILE A 59 39.82 -17.43 -10.26
C ILE A 59 40.56 -17.18 -8.93
N ALA A 60 39.99 -17.79 -7.88
CA ALA A 60 40.77 -18.57 -6.92
C ALA A 60 39.92 -19.76 -6.42
N PHE A 61 39.73 -20.78 -7.26
CA PHE A 61 39.52 -22.13 -6.77
C PHE A 61 40.88 -22.67 -6.34
N GLY A 62 41.04 -22.91 -5.05
CA GLY A 62 42.28 -23.44 -4.46
C GLY A 62 42.01 -23.98 -3.07
N VAL A 63 41.34 -25.13 -3.02
CA VAL A 63 41.38 -26.01 -1.85
C VAL A 63 42.84 -26.41 -1.65
N TRP A 64 43.44 -25.99 -0.54
CA TRP A 64 44.63 -26.65 -0.01
C TRP A 64 44.43 -26.89 1.48
N ALA A 65 44.16 -28.16 1.79
CA ALA A 65 44.29 -28.68 3.13
C ALA A 65 45.77 -28.64 3.53
N ILE A 66 46.11 -27.79 4.48
CA ILE A 66 47.25 -27.99 5.38
C ILE A 66 46.75 -27.78 6.80
N GLY A 67 46.84 -28.84 7.59
CA GLY A 67 46.77 -28.76 9.04
C GLY A 67 48.05 -28.15 9.58
N ILE A 68 47.91 -27.10 10.38
CA ILE A 68 48.93 -26.62 11.32
C ILE A 68 48.21 -26.40 12.65
N SER A 69 48.54 -27.22 13.64
CA SER A 69 48.25 -26.93 15.04
C SER A 69 49.22 -25.84 15.52
N SER A 70 48.70 -24.73 16.02
CA SER A 70 49.46 -23.83 16.89
C SER A 70 48.56 -23.25 17.99
N THR A 71 49.07 -23.39 19.21
CA THR A 71 48.56 -22.87 20.48
C THR A 71 48.43 -21.36 20.49
N GLY A 72 47.41 -20.87 21.18
CA GLY A 72 46.90 -19.51 21.10
C GLY A 72 47.75 -18.40 21.73
N ILE A 73 47.49 -17.19 21.24
CA ILE A 73 47.57 -15.91 21.98
C ILE A 73 46.24 -15.22 21.69
N GLY A 74 45.43 -15.07 22.73
CA GLY A 74 44.17 -14.34 22.65
C GLY A 74 44.44 -12.84 22.60
N SER A 75 44.34 -12.26 21.40
CA SER A 75 44.01 -10.85 21.26
C SER A 75 42.49 -10.76 21.39
N GLU A 76 42.03 -10.16 22.49
CA GLU A 76 40.64 -9.75 22.67
C GLU A 76 40.29 -8.80 21.53
N GLY A 77 39.72 -9.36 20.47
CA GLY A 77 39.10 -8.58 19.42
C GLY A 77 38.03 -7.76 20.10
N ILE A 78 38.21 -6.43 20.09
CA ILE A 78 37.12 -5.49 20.28
C ILE A 78 36.13 -5.81 19.17
N GLY A 79 35.19 -6.70 19.49
CA GLY A 79 34.01 -6.91 18.68
C GLY A 79 33.31 -5.57 18.67
N THR A 80 33.50 -4.80 17.61
CA THR A 80 32.46 -3.90 17.14
C THR A 80 31.23 -4.79 16.97
N ALA A 81 30.43 -4.89 18.02
CA ALA A 81 29.07 -5.34 17.95
C ALA A 81 28.47 -4.49 16.84
N GLY A 82 28.29 -5.11 15.67
CA GLY A 82 27.68 -4.45 14.53
C GLY A 82 26.39 -3.88 15.04
N ALA A 83 26.30 -2.55 15.10
CA ALA A 83 25.12 -1.87 15.57
C ALA A 83 23.95 -2.48 14.81
N ALA A 84 23.00 -3.07 15.54
CA ALA A 84 21.82 -3.64 14.92
C ALA A 84 21.24 -2.57 13.99
N PRO A 85 20.89 -2.92 12.74
CA PRO A 85 20.33 -1.94 11.82
C PRO A 85 19.17 -1.23 12.51
N ALA A 86 19.18 0.10 12.46
CA ALA A 86 18.13 0.90 13.07
C ALA A 86 16.77 0.38 12.59
N ALA A 87 15.86 0.16 13.54
CA ALA A 87 14.51 -0.25 13.20
C ALA A 87 13.89 0.82 12.28
N PRO A 88 13.09 0.42 11.28
CA PRO A 88 12.40 1.39 10.44
C PRO A 88 11.55 2.37 11.27
N ASP A 89 11.45 3.62 10.81
CA ASP A 89 10.75 4.71 11.53
C ASP A 89 9.25 4.47 11.74
N PHE A 90 8.67 3.46 11.09
CA PHE A 90 7.27 3.05 11.21
C PHE A 90 7.02 2.01 12.32
N VAL A 91 8.05 1.47 12.96
CA VAL A 91 7.90 0.48 14.04
C VAL A 91 7.27 1.13 15.28
N GLY A 92 6.32 0.44 15.90
CA GLY A 92 5.53 0.91 17.03
C GLY A 92 4.34 1.78 16.67
N LYS A 93 4.17 2.12 15.38
CA LYS A 93 3.16 3.06 14.90
C LYS A 93 1.96 2.36 14.27
N THR A 94 0.87 3.09 14.19
CA THR A 94 -0.36 2.70 13.48
C THR A 94 -0.67 3.76 12.42
N TYR A 95 -1.14 3.30 11.27
CA TYR A 95 -1.42 4.12 10.10
C TYR A 95 -2.81 3.80 9.56
N SER A 96 -3.48 4.79 8.98
CA SER A 96 -4.73 4.64 8.24
C SER A 96 -4.58 5.16 6.81
N SER A 97 -5.11 4.45 5.82
CA SER A 97 -5.05 4.86 4.42
C SER A 97 -5.85 6.14 4.18
N THR A 98 -5.25 7.11 3.52
CA THR A 98 -5.93 8.33 3.05
C THR A 98 -6.16 8.31 1.55
N THR A 99 -5.40 7.51 0.79
CA THR A 99 -5.59 7.37 -0.66
C THR A 99 -5.17 5.97 -1.10
N VAL A 100 -5.98 5.38 -1.99
CA VAL A 100 -5.67 4.12 -2.67
C VAL A 100 -5.68 4.39 -4.18
N THR A 101 -4.54 4.21 -4.83
CA THR A 101 -4.39 4.30 -6.28
C THR A 101 -4.33 2.89 -6.86
N GLY A 102 -5.10 2.61 -7.91
CA GLY A 102 -5.20 1.27 -8.52
C GLY A 102 -6.47 0.54 -8.08
N THR A 103 -6.34 -0.74 -7.75
CA THR A 103 -7.49 -1.58 -7.35
C THR A 103 -8.05 -1.10 -6.01
N GLN A 104 -9.31 -0.69 -5.99
CA GLN A 104 -9.95 -0.16 -4.78
C GLN A 104 -10.26 -1.25 -3.75
N ILE A 105 -10.24 -0.87 -2.47
CA ILE A 105 -10.65 -1.73 -1.36
C ILE A 105 -12.17 -1.92 -1.42
N PRO A 106 -12.67 -3.17 -1.52
CA PRO A 106 -14.09 -3.44 -1.43
C PRO A 106 -14.69 -2.92 -0.12
N GLY A 107 -15.78 -2.15 -0.20
CA GLY A 107 -16.39 -1.51 0.97
C GLY A 107 -15.75 -0.18 1.38
N GLY A 108 -14.71 0.29 0.69
CA GLY A 108 -14.15 1.64 0.84
C GLY A 108 -13.03 1.80 1.89
N GLY A 109 -12.68 0.73 2.61
CA GLY A 109 -11.65 0.80 3.66
C GLY A 109 -12.07 1.65 4.87
N PRO A 110 -11.11 2.30 5.56
CA PRO A 110 -9.70 2.42 5.21
C PRO A 110 -8.92 1.11 5.40
N LEU A 111 -7.74 1.02 4.78
CA LEU A 111 -6.71 0.08 5.20
C LEU A 111 -6.02 0.64 6.46
N GLU A 112 -6.20 -0.03 7.58
CA GLU A 112 -5.44 0.17 8.80
C GLU A 112 -4.22 -0.75 8.83
N VAL A 113 -3.06 -0.20 9.18
CA VAL A 113 -1.81 -0.97 9.31
C VAL A 113 -1.13 -0.57 10.61
N SER A 114 -0.78 -1.56 11.43
CA SER A 114 0.04 -1.34 12.62
C SER A 114 1.30 -2.19 12.56
N PHE A 115 2.39 -1.68 13.12
CA PHE A 115 3.67 -2.37 13.22
C PHE A 115 4.08 -2.56 14.68
N PRO A 116 3.48 -3.51 15.43
CA PRO A 116 3.70 -3.61 16.89
C PRO A 116 5.15 -3.87 17.30
N ALA A 117 5.95 -4.47 16.41
CA ALA A 117 7.36 -4.72 16.59
C ALA A 117 8.06 -4.75 15.23
N ALA A 118 9.40 -4.70 15.22
CA ALA A 118 10.19 -4.64 13.99
C ALA A 118 9.95 -5.80 12.99
N ASN A 119 9.49 -6.96 13.50
CA ASN A 119 9.19 -8.15 12.69
C ASN A 119 7.69 -8.51 12.69
N ARG A 120 6.79 -7.63 13.13
CA ARG A 120 5.36 -7.91 13.25
C ARG A 120 4.53 -6.85 12.55
N ILE A 121 3.51 -7.31 11.84
CA ILE A 121 2.54 -6.45 11.17
C ILE A 121 1.12 -6.93 11.48
N ALA A 122 0.19 -5.99 11.51
CA ALA A 122 -1.23 -6.31 11.49
C ALA A 122 -1.98 -5.34 10.58
N LEU A 123 -2.91 -5.87 9.79
CA LEU A 123 -3.65 -5.14 8.77
C LEU A 123 -5.15 -5.39 8.90
N SER A 124 -5.99 -4.41 8.58
CA SER A 124 -7.44 -4.58 8.39
C SER A 124 -7.92 -3.62 7.32
N ALA A 125 -8.82 -4.07 6.45
CA ALA A 125 -9.42 -3.25 5.41
C ALA A 125 -10.95 -3.14 5.56
N GLY A 126 -11.48 -3.52 6.74
CA GLY A 126 -12.88 -3.32 7.12
C GLY A 126 -13.59 -4.56 7.66
N CYS A 127 -13.11 -5.79 7.37
CA CYS A 127 -13.74 -7.01 7.85
C CYS A 127 -12.90 -7.77 8.88
N ASN A 128 -11.90 -8.53 8.43
CA ASN A 128 -11.06 -9.29 9.34
C ASN A 128 -9.74 -8.60 9.63
N ARG A 129 -9.19 -8.90 10.82
CA ARG A 129 -7.84 -8.50 11.18
C ARG A 129 -6.87 -9.58 10.72
N HIS A 130 -5.89 -9.17 9.94
CA HIS A 130 -4.77 -9.97 9.47
C HIS A 130 -3.55 -9.67 10.34
N VAL A 131 -2.84 -10.70 10.79
CA VAL A 131 -1.63 -10.57 11.60
C VAL A 131 -0.55 -11.51 11.09
N GLY A 132 0.71 -11.08 11.15
CA GLY A 132 1.80 -11.96 10.76
C GLY A 132 3.18 -11.37 11.01
N GLU A 133 4.16 -12.07 10.46
CA GLU A 133 5.55 -11.65 10.48
C GLU A 133 5.90 -10.86 9.23
N MET A 134 6.82 -9.91 9.39
CA MET A 134 7.40 -9.15 8.29
C MET A 134 8.92 -9.08 8.42
N ARG A 135 9.60 -8.88 7.30
CA ARG A 135 11.02 -8.54 7.23
C ARG A 135 11.23 -7.35 6.31
N VAL A 136 12.11 -6.44 6.72
CA VAL A 136 12.50 -5.28 5.92
C VAL A 136 13.85 -5.53 5.30
N GLU A 137 13.93 -5.40 3.98
CA GLU A 137 15.13 -5.59 3.17
C GLU A 137 15.32 -4.38 2.25
N GLY A 138 16.05 -3.37 2.74
CA GLY A 138 16.11 -2.07 2.07
C GLY A 138 14.71 -1.46 1.95
N SER A 139 14.27 -1.16 0.73
CA SER A 139 12.93 -0.63 0.44
C SER A 139 11.87 -1.71 0.22
N ALA A 140 12.20 -3.00 0.37
CA ALA A 140 11.27 -4.10 0.27
C ALA A 140 10.78 -4.53 1.66
N LEU A 141 9.47 -4.75 1.78
CA LEU A 141 8.80 -5.26 2.97
C LEU A 141 8.18 -6.61 2.60
N ARG A 142 8.80 -7.70 3.07
CA ARG A 142 8.33 -9.07 2.85
C ARG A 142 7.44 -9.50 3.99
N LEU A 143 6.21 -9.91 3.66
CA LEU A 143 5.27 -10.47 4.63
C LEU A 143 5.32 -11.99 4.51
N SER A 144 5.30 -12.66 5.66
CA SER A 144 5.04 -14.10 5.70
C SER A 144 3.53 -14.37 5.58
N SER A 145 3.13 -15.64 5.65
CA SER A 145 1.70 -15.98 5.68
C SER A 145 0.99 -15.22 6.81
N LEU A 146 -0.12 -14.57 6.47
CA LEU A 146 -0.94 -13.82 7.41
C LEU A 146 -2.04 -14.72 7.96
N ALA A 147 -2.19 -14.73 9.28
CA ALA A 147 -3.37 -15.31 9.92
C ALA A 147 -4.48 -14.25 9.97
N SER A 148 -5.71 -14.66 9.69
CA SER A 148 -6.89 -13.79 9.72
C SER A 148 -7.89 -14.25 10.77
N THR A 149 -8.63 -13.31 11.34
CA THR A 149 -9.89 -13.65 12.00
C THR A 149 -10.88 -14.22 10.97
N MET A 150 -11.92 -14.94 11.42
CA MET A 150 -12.94 -15.58 10.57
C MET A 150 -14.33 -14.98 10.79
N MET A 151 -14.41 -13.66 10.89
CA MET A 151 -15.68 -12.93 10.89
C MET A 151 -16.24 -12.88 9.47
N ALA A 152 -17.55 -13.04 9.34
CA ALA A 152 -18.25 -12.80 8.08
C ALA A 152 -18.83 -11.38 8.10
N CYS A 153 -18.51 -10.58 7.08
CA CYS A 153 -19.05 -9.23 6.93
C CYS A 153 -20.03 -9.18 5.76
N PRO A 154 -21.17 -8.47 5.91
CA PRO A 154 -22.13 -8.32 4.82
C PRO A 154 -21.61 -7.34 3.76
N GLY A 155 -22.15 -7.47 2.55
CA GLY A 155 -21.90 -6.52 1.48
C GLY A 155 -20.46 -6.51 0.97
N PRO A 156 -20.02 -5.41 0.34
CA PRO A 156 -18.70 -5.32 -0.29
C PRO A 156 -17.53 -5.49 0.69
N GLN A 157 -17.71 -5.19 1.98
CA GLN A 157 -16.68 -5.36 3.00
C GLN A 157 -16.24 -6.83 3.16
N GLY A 158 -17.11 -7.79 2.84
CA GLY A 158 -16.76 -9.22 2.88
C GLY A 158 -15.62 -9.60 1.93
N ASP A 159 -15.38 -8.80 0.87
CA ASP A 159 -14.30 -9.04 -0.10
C ASP A 159 -12.98 -8.32 0.25
N ALA A 160 -12.95 -7.55 1.34
CA ALA A 160 -11.78 -6.76 1.74
C ALA A 160 -10.55 -7.65 2.09
N ASP A 161 -10.77 -8.84 2.64
CA ASP A 161 -9.68 -9.77 2.96
C ASP A 161 -9.02 -10.33 1.70
N GLY A 162 -9.81 -10.59 0.67
CA GLY A 162 -9.31 -11.00 -0.64
C GLY A 162 -8.51 -9.89 -1.32
N TRP A 163 -8.82 -8.63 -1.02
CA TRP A 163 -8.01 -7.49 -1.44
C TRP A 163 -6.67 -7.44 -0.68
N ILE A 164 -6.68 -7.59 0.66
CA ILE A 164 -5.43 -7.64 1.46
C ILE A 164 -4.52 -8.76 0.96
N THR A 165 -5.08 -9.96 0.79
CA THR A 165 -4.33 -11.14 0.36
C THR A 165 -3.58 -10.89 -0.95
N ARG A 166 -4.27 -10.30 -1.95
CA ARG A 166 -3.64 -9.95 -3.23
C ARG A 166 -2.63 -8.82 -3.11
N PHE A 167 -2.97 -7.77 -2.35
CA PHE A 167 -2.10 -6.63 -2.13
C PHE A 167 -0.75 -7.06 -1.53
N THR A 168 -0.77 -7.99 -0.59
CA THR A 168 0.41 -8.49 0.15
C THR A 168 1.00 -9.79 -0.38
N GLN A 169 0.54 -10.31 -1.52
CA GLN A 169 1.02 -11.61 -2.04
C GLN A 169 2.49 -11.55 -2.49
N GLU A 170 2.98 -10.36 -2.85
CA GLU A 170 4.36 -10.08 -3.23
C GLU A 170 4.99 -9.14 -2.20
N PRO A 171 6.34 -9.07 -2.14
CA PRO A 171 7.03 -8.06 -1.35
C PRO A 171 6.51 -6.65 -1.67
N LEU A 172 6.09 -5.92 -0.64
CA LEU A 172 5.66 -4.54 -0.78
C LEU A 172 6.90 -3.65 -0.94
N THR A 173 6.81 -2.62 -1.77
CA THR A 173 7.76 -1.51 -1.69
C THR A 173 7.23 -0.48 -0.71
N TRP A 174 8.08 0.01 0.18
CA TRP A 174 7.69 0.99 1.19
C TRP A 174 8.53 2.27 1.12
N TYR A 175 7.91 3.39 1.48
CA TYR A 175 8.56 4.69 1.65
C TYR A 175 7.91 5.42 2.82
N SER A 176 8.70 6.02 3.71
CA SER A 176 8.19 6.82 4.83
C SER A 176 8.86 8.18 4.91
N VAL A 177 8.07 9.22 5.16
CA VAL A 177 8.53 10.59 5.44
C VAL A 177 7.60 11.20 6.50
N GLY A 178 8.16 11.54 7.65
CA GLY A 178 7.38 12.08 8.77
C GLY A 178 6.26 11.13 9.17
N GLN A 179 5.02 11.62 9.10
CA GLN A 179 3.79 10.86 9.40
C GLN A 179 3.22 10.08 8.20
N ALA A 180 3.79 10.23 7.00
CA ALA A 180 3.31 9.57 5.81
C ALA A 180 4.06 8.24 5.58
N LEU A 181 3.30 7.20 5.27
CA LEU A 181 3.80 5.91 4.82
C LEU A 181 3.14 5.58 3.48
N VAL A 182 3.93 5.16 2.49
CA VAL A 182 3.43 4.66 1.21
C VAL A 182 3.78 3.19 1.12
N LEU A 183 2.77 2.37 0.84
CA LEU A 183 2.93 0.95 0.55
C LEU A 183 2.51 0.68 -0.90
N VAL A 184 3.39 0.07 -1.67
CA VAL A 184 3.12 -0.33 -3.05
C VAL A 184 3.13 -1.84 -3.10
N GLY A 185 1.99 -2.42 -3.47
CA GLY A 185 1.80 -3.86 -3.59
C GLY A 185 1.26 -4.24 -4.95
N SER A 186 0.72 -5.46 -5.05
CA SER A 186 0.17 -5.96 -6.30
C SER A 186 -1.03 -5.12 -6.76
N GLY A 187 -0.87 -4.40 -7.87
CA GLY A 187 -1.93 -3.65 -8.53
C GLY A 187 -2.47 -2.42 -7.78
N SER A 188 -1.86 -2.05 -6.65
CA SER A 188 -2.29 -0.91 -5.84
C SER A 188 -1.13 -0.20 -5.13
N GLN A 189 -1.26 1.12 -4.97
CA GLN A 189 -0.43 1.94 -4.10
C GLN A 189 -1.33 2.59 -3.05
N VAL A 190 -0.94 2.50 -1.78
CA VAL A 190 -1.69 3.05 -0.66
C VAL A 190 -0.84 4.12 0.01
N LEU A 191 -1.37 5.33 0.10
CA LEU A 191 -0.86 6.38 0.98
C LEU A 191 -1.56 6.26 2.33
N LEU A 192 -0.77 6.15 3.39
CA LEU A 192 -1.24 6.09 4.76
C LEU A 192 -0.67 7.24 5.59
N THR A 193 -1.43 7.64 6.60
CA THR A 193 -1.03 8.65 7.58
C THR A 193 -1.03 8.04 8.98
N GLU A 194 -0.03 8.37 9.78
CA GLU A 194 0.11 7.93 11.17
C GLU A 194 -1.09 8.41 12.00
N ASN A 195 -1.69 7.48 12.74
CA ASN A 195 -2.73 7.79 13.72
C ASN A 195 -2.04 8.17 15.03
N TYR A 196 -2.38 9.34 15.57
CA TYR A 196 -1.99 9.73 16.93
C TYR A 196 -3.02 9.15 17.90
N SER A 197 -2.59 8.23 18.76
CA SER A 197 -3.38 7.74 19.90
C SER A 197 -2.85 8.32 21.20
#